data_AF-A0A8J6XGV3-F1
#
_entry.id   AF-A0A8J6XGV3-F1
#
_cell.length_a   1.000
_cell.length_b   1.000
_cell.length_c   1.000
_cell.angle_alpha   90.00
_cell.angle_beta   90.00
_cell.angle_gamma   90.00
#
_symmetry.space_group_name_H-M   'P 1'
#
loop_
_entity.id
_entity.type
_entity.pdbx_description
1 polymer ?
#
loop_
_entity_poly.entity_id
_entity_poly.type
_entity_poly.pdbx_seq_one_letter_code
_entity_poly.pdbx_strand_id
1 'polypeptide(L)' 'MADTTVKSKVIKAMEEMPQDFTFEEVMERLYFLYKIDQGLKQVEVGNTMSHEEAKKRMKTWR' A
#
# COMPACT_ATOMS: atom_id res chain seq x y z
N MET A 1 -10.99 10.87 16.76
CA MET A 1 -9.51 10.83 16.76
C MET A 1 -8.96 9.41 16.92
N ALA A 2 -9.70 8.37 16.52
CA ALA A 2 -9.23 6.98 16.53
C ALA A 2 -8.74 6.52 15.14
N ASP A 3 -9.12 7.21 14.06
CA ASP A 3 -8.80 6.82 12.67
C ASP A 3 -7.35 7.06 12.25
N THR A 4 -6.51 7.64 13.11
CA THR A 4 -5.18 8.13 12.73
C THR A 4 -4.03 7.15 13.05
N THR A 5 -4.27 6.07 13.80
CA THR A 5 -3.19 5.14 14.19
C THR A 5 -2.99 4.02 13.17
N VAL A 6 -1.76 3.49 13.08
CA VAL A 6 -1.45 2.30 12.26
C VAL A 6 -2.33 1.11 12.68
N LYS A 7 -2.53 0.92 13.98
CA LYS A 7 -3.37 -0.16 14.51
C LYS A 7 -4.82 -0.05 14.00
N SER A 8 -5.40 1.15 14.02
CA SER A 8 -6.78 1.36 13.55
C SER A 8 -6.91 1.09 12.05
N LYS A 9 -5.91 1.51 11.25
CA LYS A 9 -5.87 1.21 9.80
C LYS A 9 -5.78 -0.29 9.52
N VAL A 10 -4.97 -1.01 10.30
CA VAL A 10 -4.86 -2.48 10.21
C VAL A 10 -6.18 -3.16 10.56
N ILE A 11 -6.80 -2.80 11.68
CA ILE A 11 -8.09 -3.38 12.11
C ILE A 11 -9.15 -3.17 11.02
N LYS A 12 -9.29 -1.94 10.53
CA LYS A 12 -10.24 -1.63 9.45
C LYS A 12 -9.96 -2.44 8.18
N ALA A 13 -8.69 -2.59 7.80
CA ALA A 13 -8.31 -3.39 6.64
C ALA A 13 -8.69 -4.86 6.79
N MET A 14 -8.64 -5.41 8.01
CA MET A 14 -9.08 -6.79 8.29
C MET A 14 -10.61 -6.92 8.30
N GLU A 15 -11.32 -5.92 8.82
CA GLU A 15 -12.80 -5.89 8.82
C GLU A 15 -13.40 -5.85 7.39
N GLU A 16 -12.67 -5.29 6.43
CA GLU A 16 -13.07 -5.22 5.02
C GLU A 16 -12.78 -6.51 4.23
N MET A 17 -12.05 -7.48 4.79
CA MET A 17 -11.70 -8.72 4.08
C MET A 17 -12.81 -9.79 4.18
N PRO A 18 -12.94 -10.67 3.16
CA PRO A 18 -13.87 -11.80 3.20
C PRO A 18 -13.58 -12.75 4.36
N GLN A 19 -14.59 -13.38 4.95
CA GLN A 19 -14.40 -14.25 6.12
C GLN A 19 -13.47 -15.46 5.85
N ASP A 20 -13.32 -15.87 4.59
CA ASP A 20 -12.55 -17.02 4.13
C ASP A 20 -11.13 -16.67 3.65
N PHE A 21 -10.61 -15.49 3.98
CA PHE A 21 -9.23 -15.14 3.66
C PHE A 21 -8.21 -16.10 4.28
N THR A 22 -7.10 -16.27 3.58
CA THR A 22 -5.90 -16.96 4.04
C THR A 22 -4.94 -15.99 4.74
N PHE A 23 -4.01 -16.54 5.52
CA PHE A 23 -2.98 -15.72 6.15
C PHE A 23 -2.06 -15.02 5.12
N GLU A 24 -1.83 -15.65 3.96
CA GLU A 24 -1.05 -15.06 2.88
C GLU A 24 -1.73 -13.80 2.32
N GLU A 25 -3.03 -13.85 2.05
CA GLU A 25 -3.80 -12.70 1.58
C GLU A 25 -3.81 -11.54 2.60
N VAL A 26 -3.82 -11.85 3.91
CA VAL A 26 -3.68 -10.83 4.95
C VAL A 26 -2.32 -10.13 4.84
N MET A 27 -1.24 -10.90 4.72
CA MET A 27 0.11 -10.35 4.59
C MET A 27 0.24 -9.48 3.33
N GLU A 28 -0.30 -9.94 2.20
CA GLU A 28 -0.33 -9.17 0.95
C GLU A 28 -1.11 -7.88 1.09
N ARG A 29 -2.32 -7.93 1.68
CA ARG A 29 -3.17 -6.75 1.89
C ARG A 29 -2.47 -5.72 2.77
N LEU A 30 -1.86 -6.15 3.87
CA LEU A 30 -1.14 -5.25 4.77
C LEU A 30 0.10 -4.65 4.10
N TYR A 31 0.85 -5.45 3.35
CA TYR A 31 2.01 -4.97 2.62
C TYR A 31 1.62 -3.96 1.52
N PHE A 32 0.52 -4.22 0.80
CA PHE A 32 -0.02 -3.30 -0.18
C PHE A 32 -0.37 -1.93 0.42
N LEU A 33 -1.10 -1.92 1.55
CA LEU A 33 -1.42 -0.69 2.27
C LEU A 33 -0.17 0.06 2.76
N TYR A 34 0.83 -0.67 3.23
CA TYR A 34 2.13 -0.09 3.59
C TYR A 34 2.79 0.59 2.38
N LYS A 35 2.80 -0.05 1.20
CA LYS A 35 3.39 0.53 -0.01
C LYS A 35 2.65 1.79 -0.47
N ILE A 36 1.33 1.85 -0.31
CA ILE A 36 0.54 3.08 -0.57
C ILE A 36 0.98 4.20 0.37
N ASP A 37 1.06 3.95 1.68
CA ASP A 37 1.47 4.95 2.67
C ASP A 37 2.88 5.49 2.39
N GLN A 38 3.80 4.61 1.98
CA GLN A 38 5.14 5.02 1.53
C GLN A 38 5.08 5.87 0.26
N GLY A 39 4.25 5.51 -0.72
CA GLY A 39 4.06 6.29 -1.95
C GLY A 39 3.52 7.69 -1.66
N LEU A 40 2.57 7.83 -0.74
CA LEU A 40 2.05 9.14 -0.32
C LEU A 40 3.15 10.01 0.31
N LYS A 41 3.95 9.45 1.22
CA LYS A 41 5.11 10.15 1.82
C LYS A 41 6.14 10.57 0.77
N GLN A 42 6.37 9.75 -0.25
CA GLN A 42 7.26 10.08 -1.35
C GLN A 42 6.75 11.28 -2.16
N VAL A 43 5.43 11.36 -2.41
CA VAL A 43 4.80 12.50 -3.06
C VAL A 43 4.96 13.78 -2.23
N GLU A 44 4.76 13.71 -0.91
CA GLU A 44 4.90 14.87 0.00
C GLU A 44 6.30 15.50 -0.05
N VAL A 45 7.36 14.67 -0.19
CA VAL A 45 8.74 15.14 -0.29
C VAL A 45 9.21 15.40 -1.73
N GLY A 46 8.29 15.34 -2.71
CA GLY A 46 8.60 15.56 -4.13
C GLY A 46 9.39 14.42 -4.79
N ASN A 47 9.55 13.27 -4.13
CA ASN A 47 10.20 12.08 -4.67
C ASN A 47 9.25 11.32 -5.61
N THR A 48 9.00 11.92 -6.77
CA THR A 48 8.12 11.39 -7.82
C THR A 48 8.88 11.27 -9.14
N MET A 49 8.34 10.51 -10.08
CA MET A 49 8.87 10.41 -11.44
C MET A 49 7.74 10.63 -12.45
N SER A 50 8.10 11.03 -13.67
CA SER A 50 7.12 11.17 -14.73
C SER A 50 6.54 9.81 -15.15
N HIS A 51 5.34 9.84 -15.73
CA HIS A 51 4.69 8.63 -16.25
C HIS A 51 5.55 7.90 -17.29
N GLU A 52 6.27 8.64 -18.14
CA GLU A 52 7.14 8.06 -19.16
C GLU A 52 8.37 7.38 -18.58
N GLU A 53 8.97 7.94 -17.52
CA GLU A 53 10.04 7.29 -16.76
C GLU A 53 9.55 6.04 -16.05
N ALA A 54 8.36 6.09 -15.44
CA ALA A 54 7.74 4.95 -14.79
C ALA A 54 7.52 3.79 -15.79
N LYS A 55 6.97 4.07 -16.98
CA LYS A 55 6.81 3.07 -18.05
C LYS A 55 8.13 2.44 -18.47
N LYS A 56 9.20 3.25 -18.62
CA LYS A 56 10.53 2.74 -18.97
C LYS A 56 11.07 1.79 -17.90
N ARG A 57 10.89 2.13 -16.61
CA ARG A 57 11.29 1.27 -15.49
C ARG A 57 10.48 -0.02 -15.41
N MET A 58 9.16 0.04 -15.63
CA MET A 58 8.31 -1.15 -15.59
C MET A 58 8.70 -2.19 -16.64
N LYS A 59 9.22 -1.76 -17.81
CA LYS A 59 9.73 -2.68 -18.84
C LYS A 59 10.93 -3.53 -18.40
N THR A 60 11.61 -3.15 -17.31
CA THR A 60 12.76 -3.92 -16.79
C THR A 60 12.36 -4.96 -15.75
N TRP A 61 11.07 -5.01 -15.36
CA TRP A 61 10.58 -6.01 -14.42
C TRP A 61 10.30 -7.28 -15.21
N ARG A 62 11.06 -8.34 -14.89
CA ARG A 62 10.85 -9.70 -15.40
C ARG A 62 10.05 -10.51 -14.41
#